data_AF-A0A949YJY8-F1
#
_entry.id   AF-A0A949YJY8-F1
#
_cell.length_a   1.000
_cell.length_b   1.000
_cell.length_c   1.000
_cell.angle_alpha   90.00
_cell.angle_beta   90.00
_cell.angle_gamma   90.00
#
_symmetry.space_group_name_H-M   'P 1'
#
loop_
_entity.id
_entity.type
_entity.pdbx_description
1 polymer ?
#
loop_
_entity_poly.entity_id
_entity_poly.type
_entity_poly.pdbx_seq_one_letter_code
_entity_poly.pdbx_strand_id
1 'polypeptide(L)' 'MTKPLIYADFNNADPRGCLRLNCIGTIQDLARLGVRLQEGLKVSLHDEEMEAEGEVHYSGEERIWVAKIDWESIR' A
#
# COMPACT_ATOMS: atom_id res chain seq x y z
N MET A 1 -7.56 4.46 -16.26
CA MET A 1 -7.96 4.94 -14.92
C MET A 1 -6.69 5.11 -14.10
N THR A 2 -6.54 6.26 -13.45
CA THR A 2 -5.37 6.57 -12.61
C THR A 2 -5.50 5.83 -11.29
N LYS A 3 -4.45 5.11 -10.87
CA LYS A 3 -4.40 4.45 -9.56
C LYS A 3 -4.22 5.53 -8.48
N PRO A 4 -4.87 5.42 -7.30
CA PRO A 4 -4.60 6.32 -6.20
C PRO A 4 -3.14 6.16 -5.76
N LEU A 5 -2.42 7.29 -5.70
CA LEU A 5 -1.07 7.36 -5.16
C LEU A 5 -1.18 7.62 -3.66
N ILE A 6 -0.72 6.66 -2.85
CA ILE A 6 -0.77 6.74 -1.39
C ILE A 6 0.61 6.45 -0.83
N TYR A 7 0.94 7.12 0.26
CA TYR A 7 2.16 6.84 1.01
C TYR A 7 2.16 5.39 1.55
N ALA A 8 3.31 4.73 1.51
CA ALA A 8 3.60 3.51 2.27
C ALA A 8 5.09 3.42 2.60
N ASP A 9 5.41 2.99 3.82
CA ASP A 9 6.79 2.73 4.23
C ASP A 9 7.22 1.35 3.72
N PHE A 10 8.22 1.31 2.83
CA PHE A 10 8.74 0.05 2.26
C PHE A 10 9.45 -0.82 3.29
N ASN A 11 9.89 -0.27 4.42
CA ASN A 11 10.45 -1.05 5.52
C ASN A 11 9.35 -1.67 6.41
N ASN A 12 8.10 -1.26 6.25
CA ASN A 12 6.94 -1.78 6.98
C ASN A 12 6.29 -2.98 6.28
N ALA A 13 7.11 -3.78 5.58
CA ALA A 13 6.70 -5.05 4.99
C ALA A 13 6.45 -6.12 6.05
N ASP A 14 5.47 -6.98 5.80
CA ASP A 14 5.28 -8.22 6.54
C ASP A 14 6.32 -9.29 6.12
N PRO A 15 6.42 -10.43 6.83
CA PRO A 15 7.36 -11.50 6.47
C PRO A 15 7.14 -12.12 5.08
N ARG A 16 6.00 -11.85 4.42
CA ARG A 16 5.69 -12.27 3.05
C ARG A 16 6.00 -11.19 2.02
N GLY A 17 6.53 -10.04 2.46
CA GLY A 17 6.85 -8.89 1.62
C GLY A 17 5.64 -8.04 1.23
N CYS A 18 4.53 -8.08 1.98
CA CYS A 18 3.39 -7.19 1.73
C CYS A 18 3.53 -5.92 2.60
N LEU A 19 3.36 -4.74 2.02
CA LEU A 19 3.43 -3.48 2.75
C LEU A 19 2.18 -3.27 3.60
N ARG A 20 2.33 -3.01 4.90
CA ARG A 20 1.20 -2.71 5.78
C ARG A 20 0.69 -1.29 5.53
N LEU A 21 -0.62 -1.17 5.28
CA LEU A 21 -1.27 0.11 4.95
C LEU A 21 -1.82 0.81 6.20
N ASN A 22 -0.98 0.96 7.23
CA ASN A 22 -1.34 1.53 8.53
C ASN A 22 -0.52 2.76 8.93
N CYS A 23 0.37 3.24 8.06
CA CYS A 23 1.13 4.45 8.34
C CYS A 23 0.22 5.68 8.37
N ILE A 24 0.58 6.69 9.16
CA ILE A 24 -0.17 7.94 9.25
C ILE A 24 -0.32 8.60 7.87
N GLY A 25 0.75 8.62 7.07
CA GLY A 25 0.71 9.14 5.70
C GLY A 25 -0.29 8.39 4.81
N THR A 26 -0.34 7.05 4.92
CA THR A 26 -1.31 6.22 4.18
C THR A 26 -2.74 6.62 4.54
N ILE A 27 -3.03 6.76 5.83
CA ILE A 27 -4.37 7.14 6.31
C ILE A 27 -4.76 8.55 5.83
N GLN A 28 -3.82 9.49 5.87
CA GLN A 28 -4.02 10.86 5.40
C GLN A 28 -4.32 10.90 3.90
N ASP A 29 -3.58 10.14 3.09
CA ASP A 29 -3.82 10.07 1.65
C ASP A 29 -5.14 9.40 1.30
N LEU A 30 -5.49 8.29 1.97
CA LEU A 30 -6.78 7.64 1.78
C LEU A 30 -7.95 8.60 2.07
N ALA A 31 -7.85 9.37 3.17
CA ALA A 31 -8.86 10.37 3.52
C ALA A 31 -8.91 11.51 2.48
N ARG A 32 -7.75 12.05 2.08
CA ARG A 32 -7.61 13.13 1.10
C ARG A 32 -8.17 12.73 -0.28
N LEU A 33 -7.96 11.49 -0.69
CA LEU A 33 -8.41 10.95 -1.97
C LEU A 33 -9.84 10.40 -1.92
N GLY A 34 -10.45 10.27 -0.74
CA GLY A 34 -11.77 9.65 -0.58
C GLY A 34 -11.78 8.15 -0.92
N VAL A 35 -10.64 7.47 -0.78
CA VAL A 35 -10.46 6.06 -1.14
C VAL A 35 -10.67 5.18 0.10
N ARG A 36 -11.42 4.10 -0.08
CA ARG A 36 -11.55 3.03 0.92
C ARG A 36 -10.76 1.81 0.47
N LEU A 37 -9.98 1.25 1.39
CA LEU A 37 -9.30 -0.02 1.15
C LEU A 37 -10.32 -1.13 0.98
N GLN A 38 -10.11 -1.94 -0.05
CA GLN A 38 -10.93 -3.09 -0.39
C GLN A 38 -10.05 -4.10 -1.15
N GLU A 39 -10.44 -5.37 -1.08
CA GLU A 39 -9.75 -6.47 -1.75
C GLU A 39 -9.62 -6.20 -3.26
N GLY A 40 -8.43 -6.40 -3.81
CA GLY A 40 -8.15 -6.23 -5.24
C GLY A 40 -7.98 -4.79 -5.72
N LEU A 41 -8.08 -3.79 -4.84
CA LEU A 41 -7.84 -2.39 -5.21
C LEU A 41 -6.39 -2.21 -5.67
N LYS A 42 -6.21 -1.72 -6.91
CA LYS A 42 -4.89 -1.36 -7.43
C LYS A 42 -4.49 0.04 -6.95
N VAL A 43 -3.28 0.14 -6.40
CA VAL A 43 -2.73 1.38 -5.82
C VAL A 43 -1.33 1.63 -6.38
N SER A 44 -0.91 2.89 -6.39
CA SER A 44 0.49 3.27 -6.51
C SER A 44 0.98 3.66 -5.12
N LEU A 45 2.09 3.08 -4.69
CA LEU A 45 2.69 3.26 -3.37
C LEU A 45 3.98 4.03 -3.54
N HIS A 46 4.26 4.94 -2.61
CA HIS A 46 5.51 5.67 -2.61
C HIS A 46 5.97 5.99 -1.19
N ASP A 47 7.28 6.20 -1.04
CA ASP A 47 7.86 6.95 0.06
C ASP A 47 8.71 8.12 -0.47
N GLU A 48 9.77 8.52 0.23
CA GLU A 48 10.68 9.59 -0.20
C GLU A 48 11.67 9.13 -1.30
N GLU A 49 11.94 7.83 -1.40
CA GLU A 49 12.99 7.26 -2.24
C GLU A 49 12.47 6.27 -3.28
N MET A 50 11.35 5.59 -3.00
CA MET A 50 10.86 4.45 -3.75
C MET A 50 9.41 4.62 -4.23
N GLU A 51 9.12 4.07 -5.41
CA GLU A 51 7.77 3.93 -5.94
C GLU A 51 7.48 2.49 -6.43
N ALA A 52 6.26 2.00 -6.18
CA ALA A 52 5.82 0.68 -6.63
C ALA A 52 4.32 0.63 -6.92
N GLU A 53 3.92 -0.28 -7.81
CA GLU A 53 2.51 -0.63 -7.96
C GLU A 53 2.15 -1.79 -7.01
N GLY A 54 0.93 -1.71 -6.44
CA GLY A 54 0.45 -2.73 -5.52
C GLY A 54 -1.01 -3.11 -5.72
N GLU A 55 -1.37 -4.27 -5.20
CA GLU A 55 -2.75 -4.73 -5.03
C GLU A 55 -3.06 -4.88 -3.54
N VAL A 56 -4.18 -4.28 -3.11
CA VAL A 56 -4.63 -4.30 -1.72
C VAL A 56 -5.27 -5.65 -1.38
N HIS A 57 -4.87 -6.22 -0.25
CA HIS A 57 -5.38 -7.45 0.32
C HIS A 57 -5.63 -7.30 1.82
N TYR A 58 -6.63 -8.00 2.36
CA TYR A 58 -6.79 -8.09 3.81
C TYR A 58 -5.96 -9.26 4.38
N SER A 59 -4.97 -8.96 5.23
CA SER A 59 -4.26 -9.96 6.00
C SER A 59 -5.12 -10.39 7.19
N GLY A 60 -5.73 -11.57 7.11
CA GLY A 60 -6.49 -12.16 8.21
C GLY A 60 -5.62 -12.53 9.44
N GLU A 61 -4.33 -12.80 9.21
CA GLU A 61 -3.36 -13.16 10.26
C GLU A 61 -3.05 -11.96 11.16
N GLU A 62 -2.78 -10.80 10.57
CA GLU A 62 -2.47 -9.57 11.30
C GLU A 62 -3.68 -8.64 11.50
N ARG A 63 -4.83 -9.01 10.90
CA ARG A 63 -6.08 -8.24 10.91
C ARG A 63 -5.93 -6.82 10.35
N ILE A 64 -5.14 -6.68 9.31
CA ILE A 64 -4.75 -5.40 8.72
C ILE A 64 -4.81 -5.45 7.19
N TRP A 65 -5.03 -4.29 6.56
CA TRP A 65 -4.87 -4.15 5.11
C TRP A 65 -3.39 -4.07 4.75
N VAL A 66 -3.00 -4.83 3.74
CA VAL A 66 -1.66 -4.85 3.18
C VAL A 66 -1.73 -4.62 1.68
N ALA A 67 -0.63 -4.21 1.07
CA ALA A 67 -0.46 -4.20 -0.38
C ALA A 67 0.61 -5.20 -0.79
N LYS A 68 0.27 -6.09 -1.71
CA LYS A 68 1.24 -6.93 -2.40
C LYS A 68 1.85 -6.13 -3.54
N ILE A 69 3.16 -5.97 -3.52
CA ILE A 69 3.94 -5.30 -4.57
C ILE A 69 4.89 -6.27 -5.26
N ASP A 70 5.36 -5.88 -6.44
CA ASP A 70 6.48 -6.53 -7.10
C ASP A 70 7.79 -5.80 -6.75
N TRP A 71 8.56 -6.39 -5.84
CA TRP A 71 9.83 -5.85 -5.34
C TRP A 71 10.91 -5.73 -6.42
N GLU A 72 10.84 -6.52 -7.50
CA GLU A 72 11.79 -6.43 -8.61
C GLU A 72 11.50 -5.22 -9.52
N SER A 73 10.31 -4.63 -9.38
CA SER A 73 9.83 -3.52 -10.20
C SER A 73 9.85 -2.15 -9.51
N ILE A 74 10.36 -2.10 -8.26
CA ILE A 74 10.51 -0.84 -7.49
C ILE A 74 11.42 0.11 -8.26
N ARG A 75 11.04 1.38 -8.28
CA ARG A 75 11.80 2.47 -8.88
C ARG A 75 12.35 3.40 -7.84
#